data_AF-A0AAV3XX26-F1
#
_entry.id   AF-A0AAV3XX26-F1
#
_cell.length_a   1.000
_cell.length_b   1.000
_cell.length_c   1.000
_cell.angle_alpha   90.00
_cell.angle_beta   90.00
_cell.angle_gamma   90.00
#
_symmetry.space_group_name_H-M   'P 1'
#
loop_
_entity.id
_entity.type
_entity.pdbx_description
1 polymer ?
#
loop_
_entity_poly.entity_id
_entity_poly.type
_entity_poly.pdbx_seq_one_letter_code
_entity_poly.pdbx_strand_id
1 'polypeptide(L)'
;MSFPASQFTHSLRPGLLRRGVVLQHDNATPHSANLTQQWLQRYGWEILPHPAHSPDLAPSDFHLFGPLKRHLGGMAFETEDDISELRNWFDNLDVDFFRAVALAKMHRSPRGLR
;
A
#
# COMPACT_ATOMS: atom_id res chain seq x y z
N MET A 1 2.41 -14.51 22.88
CA MET A 1 1.03 -14.60 22.33
C MET A 1 1.17 -14.83 20.83
N SER A 2 0.78 -16.01 20.34
CA SER A 2 0.87 -16.41 18.93
C SER A 2 -0.46 -16.08 18.26
N PHE A 3 -0.49 -15.12 17.34
CA PHE A 3 -1.66 -14.85 16.53
C PHE A 3 -1.66 -15.80 15.33
N PRO A 4 -2.70 -16.63 15.13
CA PRO A 4 -2.73 -17.58 14.02
C PRO A 4 -2.87 -16.84 12.69
N ALA A 5 -1.92 -17.07 11.77
CA ALA A 5 -1.90 -16.48 10.42
C ALA A 5 -3.15 -16.77 9.57
N SER A 6 -4.00 -17.71 10.01
CA SER A 6 -5.25 -18.10 9.36
C SER A 6 -6.37 -17.06 9.44
N GLN A 7 -6.25 -16.04 10.31
CA GLN A 7 -7.29 -15.00 10.43
C GLN A 7 -7.15 -13.86 9.40
N PHE A 8 -6.01 -13.73 8.72
CA PHE A 8 -5.75 -12.65 7.75
C PHE A 8 -5.95 -13.05 6.28
N THR A 9 -6.27 -14.31 6.00
CA THR A 9 -6.37 -14.82 4.62
C THR A 9 -7.75 -14.64 3.98
N HIS A 10 -8.79 -14.38 4.76
CA HIS A 10 -10.18 -14.33 4.28
C HIS A 10 -10.56 -13.07 3.48
N SER A 11 -9.63 -12.13 3.26
CA SER A 11 -9.88 -10.87 2.54
C SER A 11 -8.77 -10.45 1.56
N LEU A 12 -7.76 -11.29 1.33
CA LEU A 12 -6.68 -10.96 0.40
C LEU A 12 -7.14 -11.18 -1.05
N ARG A 13 -6.93 -10.18 -1.91
CA ARG A 13 -7.28 -10.26 -3.34
C ARG A 13 -6.62 -11.51 -3.96
N PRO A 14 -7.34 -12.33 -4.76
CA PRO A 14 -6.80 -13.57 -5.32
C PRO A 14 -5.48 -13.43 -6.13
N GLY A 15 -5.18 -12.22 -6.62
CA GLY A 15 -3.92 -11.91 -7.32
C GLY A 15 -2.72 -11.60 -6.42
N LEU A 16 -2.94 -11.27 -5.14
CA LEU A 16 -1.87 -10.93 -4.20
C LEU A 16 -1.17 -12.21 -3.68
N LEU A 17 -1.84 -13.35 -3.62
CA LEU A 17 -1.23 -14.61 -3.13
C LEU A 17 -0.27 -15.29 -4.13
N ARG A 18 0.21 -14.56 -5.16
CA ARG A 18 1.09 -15.08 -6.22
C ARG A 18 2.54 -14.66 -5.99
N ARG A 19 3.48 -15.51 -6.42
CA ARG A 19 4.91 -15.17 -6.48
C ARG A 19 5.16 -14.10 -7.54
N GLY A 20 6.19 -13.27 -7.33
CA GLY A 20 6.59 -12.21 -8.27
C GLY A 20 5.92 -10.85 -8.02
N VAL A 21 5.30 -10.68 -6.85
CA VAL A 21 4.84 -9.36 -6.38
C VAL A 21 6.03 -8.61 -5.78
N VAL A 22 6.28 -7.40 -6.28
CA VAL A 22 7.22 -6.46 -5.66
C VAL A 22 6.42 -5.52 -4.76
N LEU A 23 6.63 -5.61 -3.46
CA LEU A 23 5.97 -4.79 -2.45
C LEU A 23 6.85 -3.61 -2.08
N GLN A 24 6.24 -2.42 -2.08
CA GLN A 24 6.85 -1.24 -1.50
C GLN A 24 6.05 -0.82 -0.26
N HIS A 25 6.73 -0.70 0.88
CA HIS A 25 6.21 -0.10 2.11
C HIS A 25 7.30 0.74 2.77
N ASP A 26 6.95 1.55 3.77
CA ASP A 26 7.89 2.30 4.59
C ASP A 26 8.53 1.39 5.66
N ASN A 27 9.52 1.91 6.40
CA ASN A 27 10.23 1.11 7.41
C ASN A 27 9.58 1.19 8.80
N ALA A 28 8.25 1.32 8.88
CA ALA A 28 7.57 1.31 10.17
C ALA A 28 7.78 -0.04 10.89
N THR A 29 7.87 -0.02 12.22
CA THR A 29 8.17 -1.20 13.04
C THR A 29 7.31 -2.43 12.74
N PRO A 30 5.99 -2.32 12.47
CA PRO A 30 5.18 -3.47 12.09
C PRO A 30 5.60 -4.12 10.75
N HIS A 31 6.12 -3.33 9.81
CA HIS A 31 6.56 -3.80 8.49
C HIS A 31 7.95 -4.46 8.54
N SER A 32 8.82 -4.02 9.45
CA SER A 32 10.13 -4.62 9.69
C SER A 32 10.09 -5.81 10.67
N ALA A 33 8.94 -6.11 11.27
CA ALA A 33 8.81 -7.20 12.23
C ALA A 33 9.07 -8.58 11.60
N ASN A 34 9.72 -9.46 12.34
CA ASN A 34 10.08 -10.82 11.87
C ASN A 34 8.88 -11.61 11.33
N LEU A 35 7.72 -11.49 11.98
CA LEU A 35 6.50 -12.19 11.56
C LEU A 35 6.05 -11.73 10.17
N THR A 36 6.12 -10.42 9.90
CA THR A 36 5.79 -9.83 8.59
C THR A 36 6.77 -10.30 7.53
N GLN A 37 8.07 -10.29 7.82
CA GLN A 37 9.12 -10.73 6.90
C GLN A 37 8.97 -12.22 6.53
N GLN A 38 8.69 -13.09 7.51
CA GLN A 38 8.43 -14.51 7.27
C GLN A 38 7.18 -14.73 6.41
N TRP A 39 6.13 -13.94 6.62
CA TRP A 39 4.91 -14.00 5.83
C TRP A 39 5.19 -13.60 4.37
N LEU A 40 5.88 -12.48 4.14
CA LEU A 40 6.25 -12.01 2.80
C LEU A 40 7.11 -13.04 2.06
N GLN A 41 8.09 -13.64 2.75
CA GLN A 41 8.93 -14.71 2.20
C GLN A 41 8.11 -15.94 1.83
N ARG A 42 7.15 -16.35 2.66
CA ARG A 42 6.27 -17.50 2.41
C ARG A 42 5.49 -17.37 1.10
N TYR A 43 5.05 -16.15 0.76
CA TYR A 43 4.34 -15.87 -0.48
C TYR A 43 5.27 -15.51 -1.65
N GLY A 44 6.58 -15.43 -1.42
CA GLY A 44 7.58 -15.09 -2.44
C GLY A 44 7.42 -13.67 -2.95
N TRP A 45 7.11 -12.73 -2.05
CA TRP A 45 7.06 -11.31 -2.35
C TRP A 45 8.44 -10.69 -2.14
N GLU A 46 8.86 -9.87 -3.09
CA GLU A 46 10.11 -9.12 -3.00
C GLU A 46 9.83 -7.74 -2.39
N ILE A 47 10.64 -7.31 -1.44
CA ILE A 47 10.50 -5.99 -0.83
C ILE A 47 11.40 -5.01 -1.59
N LEU A 48 10.81 -3.95 -2.13
CA LEU A 48 11.56 -2.86 -2.75
C LEU A 48 12.31 -2.08 -1.65
N PRO A 49 13.64 -1.88 -1.78
CA PRO A 49 14.38 -1.11 -0.79
C PRO A 49 13.79 0.28 -0.59
N HIS A 50 13.54 0.65 0.66
CA HIS A 50 13.03 1.96 1.04
C HIS A 50 14.00 2.62 2.02
N PRO A 51 14.58 3.79 1.69
CA PRO A 51 15.46 4.50 2.60
C PRO A 51 14.69 4.99 3.84
N ALA A 52 15.39 5.08 4.96
CA ALA A 52 14.79 5.56 6.21
C ALA A 52 14.23 6.98 6.04
N HIS A 53 13.08 7.25 6.66
CA HIS A 53 12.44 8.58 6.71
C HIS A 53 12.25 9.26 5.34
N SER A 54 11.86 8.50 4.32
CA SER A 54 11.70 9.02 2.95
C SER A 54 10.23 8.94 2.46
N PRO A 55 9.30 9.69 3.09
CA PRO A 55 7.88 9.69 2.72
C PRO A 55 7.67 10.09 1.25
N ASP A 56 8.56 10.91 0.68
CA ASP A 56 8.51 11.37 -0.72
C ASP A 56 8.60 10.24 -1.75
N LEU A 57 9.04 9.06 -1.32
CA LEU A 57 9.25 7.89 -2.16
C LEU A 57 8.08 6.91 -2.14
N ALA A 58 7.14 7.02 -1.19
CA ALA A 58 5.99 6.14 -1.13
C ALA A 58 4.90 6.64 -2.10
N PRO A 59 4.48 5.83 -3.10
CA PRO A 59 3.47 6.24 -4.07
C PRO A 59 2.11 6.56 -3.46
N SER A 60 1.79 5.95 -2.31
CA SER A 60 0.64 6.32 -1.49
C SER A 60 0.70 7.78 -1.04
N ASP A 61 1.86 8.19 -0.54
CA ASP A 61 2.01 9.46 0.18
C ASP A 61 2.00 10.66 -0.77
N PHE A 62 2.64 10.53 -1.94
CA PHE A 62 2.73 11.64 -2.89
C PHE A 62 1.60 11.67 -3.94
N HIS A 63 0.90 10.57 -4.20
CA HIS A 63 -0.08 10.49 -5.29
C HIS A 63 -1.50 10.14 -4.84
N LEU A 64 -1.66 9.26 -3.85
CA LEU A 64 -2.98 8.78 -3.43
C LEU A 64 -3.63 9.69 -2.37
N PHE A 65 -2.89 10.05 -1.32
CA PHE A 65 -3.48 10.76 -0.19
C PHE A 65 -3.85 12.21 -0.48
N GLY A 66 -3.20 12.87 -1.45
CA GLY A 66 -3.56 14.23 -1.87
C GLY A 66 -4.97 14.32 -2.48
N PRO A 67 -5.26 13.58 -3.57
CA PRO A 67 -6.60 13.46 -4.14
C PRO A 67 -7.64 12.95 -3.13
N LEU A 68 -7.29 11.95 -2.30
CA LEU A 68 -8.22 11.43 -1.30
C LEU A 68 -8.63 12.51 -0.28
N LYS A 69 -7.66 13.25 0.28
CA LYS A 69 -7.97 14.35 1.22
C LYS A 69 -8.83 15.44 0.59
N ARG A 70 -8.65 15.70 -0.71
CA ARG A 70 -9.51 16.65 -1.45
C ARG A 70 -10.93 16.13 -1.62
N HIS A 71 -11.10 14.83 -1.86
CA HIS A 71 -12.41 14.20 -1.99
C HIS A 71 -13.16 14.16 -0.65
N LEU A 72 -12.47 13.79 0.43
CA LEU A 72 -13.04 13.76 1.78
C LEU A 72 -13.18 15.14 2.42
N GLY A 73 -12.61 16.18 1.80
CA GLY A 73 -12.58 17.53 2.36
C GLY A 73 -13.98 18.09 2.53
N GLY A 74 -14.36 18.40 3.77
CA GLY A 74 -15.67 18.97 4.10
C GLY A 74 -16.77 17.94 4.36
N MET A 75 -16.46 16.64 4.29
CA MET A 75 -17.37 15.58 4.72
C MET A 75 -17.24 15.38 6.24
N ALA A 76 -18.39 15.22 6.92
CA ALA A 76 -18.46 14.73 8.28
C ALA A 76 -18.71 13.22 8.23
N PHE A 77 -17.96 12.46 9.02
CA PHE A 77 -18.13 11.01 9.16
C PHE A 77 -18.64 10.77 10.58
N GLU A 78 -19.92 10.43 10.71
CA GLU A 78 -20.59 10.21 11.99
C GLU A 78 -20.86 8.73 12.24
N THR A 79 -20.95 7.94 11.18
CA THR A 79 -21.30 6.52 11.20
C THR A 79 -20.28 5.67 10.43
N GLU A 80 -20.25 4.36 10.71
CA GLU A 80 -19.44 3.43 9.92
C GLU A 80 -19.90 3.34 8.46
N ASP A 81 -21.18 3.63 8.19
CA ASP A 81 -21.74 3.64 6.84
C ASP A 81 -21.16 4.78 5.99
N ASP A 82 -20.72 5.89 6.60
CA ASP A 82 -20.04 6.98 5.90
C ASP A 82 -18.67 6.54 5.35
N ILE A 83 -18.10 5.44 5.86
CA ILE A 83 -16.89 4.80 5.32
C ILE A 83 -17.16 4.18 3.95
N SER A 84 -18.43 3.95 3.57
CA SER A 84 -18.77 3.49 2.21
C SER A 84 -18.33 4.49 1.12
N GLU A 85 -18.28 5.78 1.43
CA GLU A 85 -17.77 6.81 0.50
C GLU A 85 -16.29 6.60 0.16
N LEU A 86 -15.48 6.14 1.11
CA LEU A 86 -14.09 5.75 0.84
C LEU A 86 -14.04 4.61 -0.19
N ARG A 87 -14.90 3.60 -0.05
CA ARG A 87 -14.97 2.47 -0.99
C ARG A 87 -15.40 2.94 -2.38
N ASN A 88 -16.46 3.75 -2.44
CA ASN A 88 -16.95 4.34 -3.68
C ASN A 88 -15.83 5.13 -4.39
N TRP A 89 -15.08 5.94 -3.65
CA TRP A 89 -13.96 6.68 -4.21
C TRP A 89 -12.91 5.77 -4.85
N PHE A 90 -12.48 4.71 -4.14
CA PHE A 90 -11.52 3.75 -4.66
C PHE A 90 -12.04 2.98 -5.88
N ASP A 91 -13.31 2.60 -5.90
CA ASP A 91 -13.92 1.86 -7.01
C ASP A 91 -14.09 2.72 -8.27
N ASN A 92 -14.11 4.05 -8.12
CA ASN A 92 -14.16 5.01 -9.23
C ASN A 92 -12.77 5.45 -9.73
N LEU A 93 -11.67 4.96 -9.14
CA LEU A 93 -10.32 5.23 -9.64
C LEU A 93 -10.03 4.42 -10.90
N ASP A 94 -9.63 5.10 -11.97
CA ASP A 94 -9.26 4.45 -13.21
C ASP A 94 -7.91 3.72 -13.12
N VAL A 95 -7.72 2.69 -13.95
CA VAL A 95 -6.44 1.97 -14.05
C VAL A 95 -5.29 2.90 -14.41
N ASP A 96 -5.54 3.94 -15.20
CA ASP A 96 -4.52 4.92 -15.57
C ASP A 96 -4.04 5.75 -14.38
N PHE A 97 -4.88 5.94 -13.35
CA PHE A 97 -4.47 6.54 -12.08
C PHE A 97 -3.35 5.70 -11.45
N PHE A 98 -3.57 4.39 -11.29
CA PHE A 98 -2.57 3.49 -10.69
C PHE A 98 -1.34 3.31 -11.58
N ARG A 99 -1.48 3.39 -12.91
CA ARG A 99 -0.31 3.42 -13.82
C ARG A 99 0.52 4.69 -13.63
N ALA A 100 -0.12 5.85 -13.50
CA ALA A 100 0.57 7.11 -13.24
C ALA A 100 1.34 7.07 -11.90
N VAL A 101 0.74 6.47 -10.86
CA VAL A 101 1.40 6.19 -9.58
C VAL A 101 2.69 5.40 -9.77
N ALA A 102 2.63 4.29 -10.52
CA ALA A 102 3.78 3.42 -10.78
C ALA A 102 4.88 4.13 -11.62
N LEU A 103 4.49 4.90 -12.64
CA LEU A 103 5.41 5.69 -13.46
C LEU A 103 6.11 6.78 -12.65
N ALA A 104 5.35 7.53 -11.85
CA ALA A 104 5.88 8.60 -11.00
C ALA A 104 6.91 8.06 -10.00
N LYS A 105 6.71 6.83 -9.49
CA LYS A 105 7.69 6.15 -8.65
C LYS A 105 9.00 5.88 -9.37
N MET A 106 8.95 5.40 -10.63
CA MET A 106 10.16 5.14 -11.41
C MET A 106 10.98 6.40 -11.66
N HIS A 107 10.34 7.55 -11.91
CA HIS A 107 11.03 8.82 -12.13
C HIS A 107 11.64 9.42 -10.86
N ARG A 108 11.07 9.14 -9.69
CA ARG A 108 11.53 9.65 -8.39
C ARG A 108 12.56 8.75 -7.71
N SER A 109 12.70 7.50 -8.18
CA SER A 109 13.75 6.61 -7.71
C SER A 109 15.11 7.13 -8.18
N PRO A 110 16.09 7.36 -7.29
CA PRO A 110 17.45 7.64 -7.71
C PRO A 110 17.92 6.51 -8.61
N ARG A 111 18.37 6.83 -9.83
CA ARG A 111 19.08 5.88 -10.69
C ARG A 111 20.42 5.54 -10.01
N GLY A 112 20.45 4.61 -9.06
CA GLY A 112 21.71 4.33 -8.36
C GLY A 112 21.69 3.48 -7.09
N LEU A 113 20.67 2.64 -6.84
CA LEU A 113 20.77 1.64 -5.77
C LEU A 113 20.98 0.26 -6.42
N ARG A 114 22.25 -0.04 -6.71
CA ARG A 114 22.81 -1.39 -6.87
C ARG A 114 23.72 -1.65 -5.68
#